data_AF-A0A402A917-F1
#
_entry.id   AF-A0A402A917-F1
#
_cell.length_a   1.000
_cell.length_b   1.000
_cell.length_c   1.000
_cell.angle_alpha   90.00
_cell.angle_beta   90.00
_cell.angle_gamma   90.00
#
_symmetry.space_group_name_H-M   'P 1'
#
loop_
_entity.id
_entity.type
_entity.pdbx_description
1 polymer ?
#
loop_
_entity_poly.entity_id
_entity_poly.type
_entity_poly.pdbx_seq_one_letter_code
_entity_poly.pdbx_strand_id
1 'polypeptide(L)'
;MNNNQSYYTASEAQQKLGLSKAMFFRKVNQGLIPKVVLPGMKQGMYPKRDINALAMAMNMVFEQFDKIVFSRSTPADQVEEMQIGTRCFGNDFITPLPDRIAFQQKSEFTFHSLKVNGNVAGYISMFSLSEQTLDALLIGQKIEREIVVKDILPFSRFHPFSVYIDVIAVDPNLPHHVRNLYSGIILYRFMDVLMHLISNGYQITTLYTVTTTVEGDNMVRKLGFELLEGKSLAPGRLAYRFVLDETGIKKIRDLSQRARAASRKAFN
;
A
#
# COMPACT_ATOMS: atom_id res chain seq x y z
N MET A 1 11.29 -27.70 -35.31
CA MET A 1 11.75 -26.70 -34.31
C MET A 1 11.52 -27.30 -32.92
N ASN A 2 12.57 -27.40 -32.10
CA ASN A 2 12.51 -28.05 -30.78
C ASN A 2 11.72 -27.20 -29.76
N ASN A 3 10.41 -27.42 -29.67
CA ASN A 3 9.50 -26.75 -28.73
C ASN A 3 9.77 -27.03 -27.23
N ASN A 4 10.69 -27.94 -26.90
CA ASN A 4 10.98 -28.34 -25.51
C ASN A 4 11.80 -27.31 -24.72
N GLN A 5 12.33 -26.25 -25.35
CA GLN A 5 13.14 -25.26 -24.61
C GLN A 5 12.30 -24.22 -23.86
N SER A 6 11.04 -23.99 -24.24
CA SER A 6 10.25 -22.85 -23.74
C SER A 6 9.25 -23.16 -22.62
N TYR A 7 9.08 -24.43 -22.26
CA TYR A 7 8.08 -24.87 -21.28
C TYR A 7 8.68 -25.75 -20.17
N TYR A 8 8.09 -25.68 -18.99
CA TYR A 8 8.27 -26.63 -17.90
C TYR A 8 7.15 -27.65 -17.89
N THR A 9 7.48 -28.86 -17.46
CA THR A 9 6.52 -29.85 -16.97
C THR A 9 5.92 -29.41 -15.63
N ALA A 10 4.84 -30.07 -15.20
CA ALA A 10 4.23 -29.79 -13.89
C ALA A 10 5.24 -29.97 -12.73
N SER A 11 6.08 -31.00 -12.79
CA SER A 11 7.07 -31.28 -11.75
C SER A 11 8.16 -30.22 -11.70
N GLU A 12 8.67 -29.79 -12.86
CA GLU A 12 9.69 -28.74 -12.94
C GLU A 12 9.13 -27.39 -12.49
N ALA A 13 7.92 -27.03 -12.91
CA ALA A 13 7.26 -25.80 -12.48
C ALA A 13 6.96 -25.80 -10.98
N GLN A 14 6.48 -26.92 -10.44
CA GLN A 14 6.26 -27.09 -9.00
C GLN A 14 7.56 -26.90 -8.22
N GLN A 15 8.63 -27.57 -8.63
CA GLN A 15 9.93 -27.49 -7.99
C GLN A 15 10.49 -26.06 -8.07
N LYS A 16 10.38 -25.40 -9.24
CA LYS A 16 10.87 -24.04 -9.45
C LYS A 16 10.15 -23.01 -8.58
N LEU A 17 8.87 -23.22 -8.29
CA LEU A 17 8.06 -22.37 -7.41
C LEU A 17 8.14 -22.77 -5.93
N GLY A 18 8.80 -23.89 -5.58
CA GLY A 18 8.87 -24.38 -4.20
C GLY A 18 7.52 -24.77 -3.58
N LEU A 19 6.52 -25.13 -4.40
CA LEU A 19 5.17 -25.42 -3.92
C LEU A 19 4.95 -26.91 -3.66
N SER A 20 4.10 -27.23 -2.67
CA SER A 20 3.57 -28.59 -2.54
C SER A 20 2.68 -28.95 -3.74
N LYS A 21 2.62 -30.23 -4.10
CA LYS A 21 1.82 -30.72 -5.24
C LYS A 21 0.36 -30.26 -5.16
N ALA A 22 -0.27 -30.42 -4.00
CA ALA A 22 -1.66 -30.03 -3.77
C ALA A 22 -1.87 -28.52 -3.98
N MET A 23 -0.94 -27.71 -3.50
CA MET A 23 -1.00 -26.25 -3.62
C MET A 23 -0.76 -25.76 -5.05
N PHE A 24 0.19 -26.39 -5.76
CA PHE A 24 0.47 -26.11 -7.16
C PHE A 24 -0.79 -26.31 -8.01
N PHE A 25 -1.41 -27.49 -7.95
CA PHE A 25 -2.62 -27.77 -8.73
C PHE A 25 -3.81 -26.90 -8.32
N ARG A 26 -3.94 -26.56 -7.03
CA ARG A 26 -4.96 -25.59 -6.59
C ARG A 26 -4.77 -24.22 -7.26
N LYS A 27 -3.54 -23.69 -7.31
CA LYS A 27 -3.25 -22.39 -7.97
C LYS A 27 -3.41 -22.45 -9.49
N VAL A 28 -3.11 -23.58 -10.11
CA VAL A 28 -3.39 -23.83 -11.54
C VAL A 28 -4.89 -23.80 -11.82
N ASN A 29 -5.69 -24.49 -11.02
CA ASN A 29 -7.15 -24.52 -11.18
C ASN A 29 -7.80 -23.15 -10.92
N GLN A 30 -7.15 -22.30 -10.12
CA GLN A 30 -7.56 -20.91 -9.89
C GLN A 30 -7.12 -19.96 -11.01
N GLY A 31 -6.38 -20.43 -12.02
CA GLY A 31 -5.84 -19.60 -13.11
C GLY A 31 -4.64 -18.73 -12.71
N LEU A 32 -4.10 -18.89 -11.50
CA LEU A 32 -2.97 -18.10 -10.99
C LEU A 32 -1.62 -18.56 -11.55
N ILE A 33 -1.53 -19.82 -11.96
CA ILE A 33 -0.36 -20.38 -12.66
C ILE A 33 -0.79 -20.69 -14.09
N PRO A 34 -0.27 -19.95 -15.10
CA PRO A 34 -0.64 -20.17 -16.49
C PRO A 34 -0.31 -21.59 -16.94
N LYS A 35 -1.31 -22.28 -17.50
CA LYS A 35 -1.19 -23.63 -18.05
C LYS A 35 -1.64 -23.60 -19.51
N VAL A 36 -0.84 -24.16 -20.39
CA VAL A 36 -1.14 -24.28 -21.83
C VAL A 36 -1.17 -25.75 -22.20
N VAL A 37 -2.16 -26.18 -22.98
CA VAL A 37 -2.17 -27.53 -23.58
C VAL A 37 -1.74 -27.38 -25.04
N LEU A 38 -0.57 -27.91 -25.37
CA LEU A 38 -0.02 -27.82 -26.73
C LEU A 38 -0.77 -28.77 -27.68
N PRO A 39 -0.86 -28.46 -28.99
CA PRO A 39 -1.50 -29.33 -29.97
C PRO A 39 -0.92 -30.75 -29.93
N GLY A 40 -1.81 -31.75 -29.85
CA GLY A 40 -1.43 -33.17 -29.80
C GLY A 40 -1.01 -33.69 -28.41
N MET A 41 -0.95 -32.84 -27.38
CA MET A 41 -0.61 -33.26 -26.02
C MET A 41 -1.86 -33.39 -25.13
N LYS A 42 -1.91 -34.45 -24.31
CA LYS A 42 -2.95 -34.62 -23.28
C LYS A 42 -2.59 -33.92 -21.96
N GLN A 43 -1.31 -33.70 -21.73
CA GLN A 43 -0.79 -33.06 -20.51
C GLN A 43 -0.57 -31.56 -20.76
N GLY A 44 -0.89 -30.73 -19.77
CA GLY A 44 -0.60 -29.30 -19.84
C GLY A 44 0.83 -28.98 -19.46
N MET A 45 1.37 -27.96 -20.11
CA MET A 45 2.72 -27.44 -19.97
C MET A 45 2.67 -26.01 -19.42
N TYR A 46 3.78 -25.55 -18.85
CA TYR A 46 3.85 -24.28 -18.13
C TYR A 46 4.91 -23.38 -18.78
N PRO A 47 4.57 -22.19 -19.30
CA PRO A 47 5.54 -21.33 -19.95
C PRO A 47 6.70 -20.98 -19.00
N LYS A 48 7.95 -21.26 -19.40
CA LYS A 48 9.13 -21.01 -18.54
C LYS A 48 9.22 -19.55 -18.11
N ARG A 49 8.92 -18.62 -19.02
CA ARG A 49 8.90 -17.18 -18.75
C ARG A 49 8.02 -16.85 -17.56
N ASP A 50 6.79 -17.34 -17.57
CA ASP A 50 5.78 -17.00 -16.56
C ASP A 50 6.10 -17.68 -15.23
N ILE A 51 6.53 -18.95 -15.26
CA ILE A 51 6.99 -19.66 -14.05
C ILE A 51 8.23 -19.02 -13.44
N ASN A 52 9.21 -18.60 -14.26
CA ASN A 52 10.41 -17.94 -13.76
C ASN A 52 10.08 -16.57 -13.17
N ALA A 53 9.18 -15.80 -13.78
CA ALA A 53 8.70 -14.54 -13.22
C ALA A 53 7.98 -14.75 -11.88
N LEU A 54 7.14 -15.77 -11.78
CA LEU A 54 6.48 -16.17 -10.53
C LEU A 54 7.49 -16.62 -9.47
N ALA A 55 8.48 -17.43 -9.84
CA ALA A 55 9.52 -17.91 -8.93
C ALA A 55 10.40 -16.76 -8.42
N MET A 56 10.76 -15.81 -9.29
CA MET A 56 11.48 -14.60 -8.91
C MET A 56 10.65 -13.77 -7.93
N ALA A 57 9.36 -13.57 -8.20
CA ALA A 57 8.47 -12.85 -7.30
C ALA A 57 8.35 -13.56 -5.94
N MET A 58 8.26 -14.89 -5.91
CA MET A 58 8.17 -15.67 -4.68
C MET A 58 9.49 -15.65 -3.89
N ASN A 59 10.64 -15.85 -4.54
CA ASN A 59 11.94 -15.83 -3.86
C ASN A 59 12.31 -14.43 -3.35
N MET A 60 12.00 -13.37 -4.10
CA MET A 60 12.13 -11.99 -3.61
C MET A 60 11.25 -11.76 -2.39
N VAL A 61 10.05 -12.33 -2.38
CA VAL A 61 9.15 -12.31 -1.24
C VAL A 61 9.85 -13.01 -0.06
N PHE A 62 10.24 -14.29 -0.15
CA PHE A 62 10.85 -15.05 0.95
C PHE A 62 12.14 -14.45 1.54
N GLU A 63 13.11 -14.01 0.72
CA GLU A 63 14.38 -13.47 1.23
C GLU A 63 14.23 -12.05 1.84
N GLN A 64 13.16 -11.33 1.49
CA GLN A 64 12.94 -9.97 1.96
C GLN A 64 12.12 -9.88 3.26
N PHE A 65 11.33 -10.89 3.68
CA PHE A 65 10.44 -10.70 4.85
C PHE A 65 11.15 -10.41 6.17
N ASP A 66 12.31 -11.04 6.43
CA ASP A 66 13.11 -10.72 7.62
C ASP A 66 13.76 -9.33 7.54
N LYS A 67 13.78 -8.73 6.36
CA LYS A 67 14.41 -7.43 6.07
C LYS A 67 13.40 -6.35 5.68
N ILE A 68 12.09 -6.66 5.70
CA ILE A 68 11.00 -5.73 5.47
C ILE A 68 10.47 -5.25 6.82
N VAL A 69 10.68 -3.98 7.12
CA VAL A 69 10.23 -3.35 8.37
C VAL A 69 9.26 -2.24 8.04
N PHE A 70 8.05 -2.31 8.58
CA PHE A 70 7.12 -1.19 8.59
C PHE A 70 7.09 -0.59 9.99
N SER A 71 7.50 0.67 10.12
CA SER A 71 7.62 1.33 11.43
C SER A 71 7.28 2.81 11.31
N ARG A 72 7.13 3.49 12.45
CA ARG A 72 7.20 4.94 12.49
C ARG A 72 8.51 5.43 11.88
N SER A 73 8.45 6.52 11.14
CA SER A 73 9.62 7.07 10.46
C SER A 73 10.57 7.71 11.47
N THR A 74 11.87 7.47 11.32
CA THR A 74 12.91 8.26 11.99
C THR A 74 13.19 9.54 11.19
N PRO A 75 13.89 10.55 11.74
CA PRO A 75 14.33 11.69 10.95
C PRO A 75 15.18 11.29 9.73
N ALA A 76 15.98 10.22 9.82
CA ALA A 76 16.73 9.69 8.68
C ALA A 76 15.80 9.09 7.63
N ASP A 77 14.80 8.30 8.05
CA ASP A 77 13.78 7.77 7.15
C ASP A 77 13.09 8.93 6.40
N GLN A 78 12.72 10.01 7.10
CA GLN A 78 12.04 11.16 6.50
C GLN A 78 12.86 11.85 5.41
N VAL A 79 14.20 11.85 5.50
CA VAL A 79 15.05 12.37 4.43
C VAL A 79 14.91 11.51 3.17
N GLU A 80 14.94 10.19 3.30
CA GLU A 80 14.72 9.27 2.17
C GLU A 80 13.29 9.36 1.62
N GLU A 81 12.29 9.51 2.50
CA GLU A 81 10.89 9.74 2.12
C GLU A 81 10.73 10.99 1.29
N MET A 82 11.38 12.10 1.67
CA MET A 82 11.35 13.34 0.88
C MET A 82 11.92 13.13 -0.51
N GLN A 83 13.01 12.35 -0.64
CA GLN A 83 13.56 12.03 -1.95
C GLN A 83 12.61 11.19 -2.80
N ILE A 84 11.93 10.20 -2.20
CA ILE A 84 10.88 9.42 -2.87
C ILE A 84 9.73 10.34 -3.29
N GLY A 85 9.25 11.18 -2.39
CA GLY A 85 8.20 12.16 -2.64
C GLY A 85 8.56 13.09 -3.80
N THR A 86 9.77 13.65 -3.83
CA THR A 86 10.25 14.50 -4.94
C THR A 86 10.22 13.74 -6.27
N ARG A 87 10.59 12.46 -6.29
CA ARG A 87 10.51 11.63 -7.51
C ARG A 87 9.06 11.34 -7.94
N CYS A 88 8.15 11.16 -6.99
CA CYS A 88 6.75 10.86 -7.27
C CYS A 88 5.94 12.08 -7.71
N PHE A 89 6.16 13.22 -7.05
CA PHE A 89 5.26 14.39 -7.11
C PHE A 89 5.95 15.67 -7.56
N GLY A 90 7.29 15.71 -7.56
CA GLY A 90 8.07 16.93 -7.78
C GLY A 90 8.38 17.67 -6.48
N ASN A 91 9.41 18.54 -6.53
CA ASN A 91 9.93 19.22 -5.35
C ASN A 91 8.93 20.21 -4.73
N ASP A 92 8.02 20.75 -5.54
CA ASP A 92 7.09 21.79 -5.10
C ASP A 92 6.01 21.32 -4.15
N PHE A 93 5.85 19.99 -3.98
CA PHE A 93 4.85 19.38 -3.11
C PHE A 93 5.44 18.81 -1.82
N ILE A 94 6.75 18.99 -1.59
CA ILE A 94 7.44 18.37 -0.46
C ILE A 94 7.53 19.33 0.72
N THR A 95 6.92 18.93 1.83
CA THR A 95 7.09 19.60 3.12
C THR A 95 8.56 19.53 3.56
N PRO A 96 9.19 20.65 3.95
CA PRO A 96 10.56 20.67 4.45
C PRO A 96 10.78 19.76 5.67
N LEU A 97 11.98 19.21 5.83
CA LEU A 97 12.33 18.29 6.92
C LEU A 97 12.04 18.87 8.33
N PRO A 98 12.38 20.13 8.66
CA PRO A 98 12.08 20.69 9.98
C PRO A 98 10.58 20.64 10.33
N ASP A 99 9.73 20.94 9.35
CA ASP A 99 8.28 20.92 9.52
C ASP A 99 7.77 19.49 9.71
N ARG A 100 8.26 18.53 8.91
CA ARG A 100 7.91 17.11 9.08
C ARG A 100 8.29 16.57 10.46
N ILE A 101 9.49 16.92 10.96
CA ILE A 101 9.91 16.57 12.33
C ILE A 101 8.95 17.19 13.35
N ALA A 102 8.61 18.47 13.21
CA ALA A 102 7.67 19.14 14.11
C ALA A 102 6.26 18.54 14.06
N PHE A 103 5.78 18.12 12.89
CA PHE A 103 4.50 17.42 12.74
C PHE A 103 4.52 16.09 13.50
N GLN A 104 5.59 15.30 13.35
CA GLN A 104 5.71 14.02 14.04
C GLN A 104 5.85 14.17 15.57
N GLN A 105 6.52 15.22 16.04
CA GLN A 105 6.59 15.54 17.47
C GLN A 105 5.22 15.88 18.05
N LYS A 106 4.35 16.54 17.27
CA LYS A 106 2.98 16.86 17.67
C LYS A 106 2.05 15.65 17.60
N SER A 107 2.28 14.74 16.65
CA SER A 107 1.54 13.48 16.51
C SER A 107 2.46 12.35 16.05
N GLU A 108 2.77 11.42 16.95
CA GLU A 108 3.75 10.36 16.72
C GLU A 108 3.38 9.37 15.60
N PHE A 109 2.11 9.35 15.18
CA PHE A 109 1.59 8.47 14.14
C PHE A 109 1.60 9.10 12.74
N THR A 110 2.20 10.29 12.60
CA THR A 110 2.13 11.07 11.36
C THR A 110 2.80 10.39 10.17
N PHE A 111 4.01 9.86 10.36
CA PHE A 111 4.81 9.27 9.28
C PHE A 111 5.18 7.82 9.61
N HIS A 112 4.99 6.95 8.62
CA HIS A 112 5.45 5.56 8.69
C HIS A 112 6.18 5.18 7.40
N SER A 113 7.32 4.51 7.56
CA SER A 113 8.18 4.05 6.48
C SER A 113 8.07 2.53 6.31
N LEU A 114 8.07 2.08 5.06
CA LEU A 114 8.39 0.70 4.69
C LEU A 114 9.86 0.65 4.29
N LYS A 115 10.66 -0.05 5.09
CA LYS A 115 12.09 -0.26 4.86
C LYS A 115 12.36 -1.66 4.35
N VAL A 116 13.25 -1.77 3.36
CA VAL A 116 13.70 -3.03 2.76
C VAL A 116 15.23 -3.02 2.79
N ASN A 117 15.82 -4.01 3.47
CA ASN A 117 17.28 -4.06 3.68
C ASN A 117 17.83 -2.78 4.34
N GLY A 118 17.06 -2.16 5.23
CA GLY A 118 17.44 -0.95 5.95
C GLY A 118 17.16 0.37 5.24
N ASN A 119 16.86 0.38 3.93
CA ASN A 119 16.55 1.61 3.17
C ASN A 119 15.04 1.79 3.00
N VAL A 120 14.57 3.03 2.94
CA VAL A 120 13.15 3.33 2.70
C VAL A 120 12.78 2.99 1.26
N ALA A 121 11.80 2.10 1.10
CA ALA A 121 11.24 1.72 -0.20
C ALA A 121 9.93 2.44 -0.51
N GLY A 122 9.24 2.93 0.53
CA GLY A 122 7.99 3.67 0.42
C GLY A 122 7.52 4.14 1.80
N TYR A 123 6.49 4.97 1.83
CA TYR A 123 5.98 5.55 3.07
C TYR A 123 4.50 5.92 2.96
N ILE A 124 3.92 6.17 4.13
CA ILE A 124 2.58 6.73 4.28
C ILE A 124 2.61 7.86 5.31
N SER A 125 1.88 8.94 5.02
CA SER A 125 1.60 10.01 5.98
C SER A 125 0.12 10.08 6.30
N MET A 126 -0.19 10.35 7.57
CA MET A 126 -1.56 10.62 8.00
C MET A 126 -1.61 11.72 9.07
N PHE A 127 -2.67 12.52 9.06
CA PHE A 127 -2.81 13.66 9.96
C PHE A 127 -4.19 13.67 10.61
N SER A 128 -4.24 14.11 11.86
CA SER A 128 -5.45 14.71 12.42
C SER A 128 -5.30 16.21 12.21
N LEU A 129 -6.25 16.85 11.56
CA LEU A 129 -6.17 18.25 11.15
C LEU A 129 -7.32 19.05 11.75
N SER A 130 -7.14 20.36 11.90
CA SER A 130 -8.28 21.25 12.14
C SER A 130 -9.30 21.12 11.01
N GLU A 131 -10.59 21.22 11.34
CA GLU A 131 -11.69 21.11 10.37
C GLU A 131 -11.51 22.07 9.19
N GLN A 132 -11.13 23.32 9.49
CA GLN A 132 -10.83 24.33 8.47
C GLN A 132 -9.72 23.89 7.50
N THR A 133 -8.64 23.29 8.01
CA THR A 133 -7.52 22.85 7.16
C THR A 133 -7.91 21.65 6.33
N LEU A 134 -8.58 20.67 6.96
CA LEU A 134 -9.07 19.49 6.27
C LEU A 134 -10.01 19.87 5.13
N ASP A 135 -10.97 20.76 5.39
CA ASP A 135 -11.92 21.21 4.39
C ASP A 135 -11.24 21.95 3.23
N ALA A 136 -10.29 22.84 3.53
CA ALA A 136 -9.51 23.55 2.52
C ALA A 136 -8.69 22.59 1.62
N LEU A 137 -8.12 21.52 2.19
CA LEU A 137 -7.43 20.48 1.43
C LEU A 137 -8.41 19.71 0.52
N LEU A 138 -9.55 19.28 1.05
CA LEU A 138 -10.55 18.52 0.28
C LEU A 138 -11.17 19.34 -0.85
N ILE A 139 -11.41 20.63 -0.62
CA ILE A 139 -11.91 21.57 -1.64
C ILE A 139 -10.82 21.90 -2.67
N GLY A 140 -9.54 21.77 -2.29
CA GLY A 140 -8.42 22.15 -3.14
C GLY A 140 -8.09 23.64 -3.10
N GLN A 141 -8.50 24.34 -2.05
CA GLN A 141 -8.04 25.70 -1.73
C GLN A 141 -6.63 25.70 -1.14
N LYS A 142 -6.23 24.56 -0.56
CA LYS A 142 -4.91 24.34 0.05
C LYS A 142 -4.28 23.07 -0.53
N ILE A 143 -2.95 23.06 -0.62
CA ILE A 143 -2.15 21.86 -0.90
C ILE A 143 -1.39 21.42 0.35
N GLU A 144 -0.92 20.18 0.34
CA GLU A 144 -0.36 19.52 1.51
C GLU A 144 0.95 20.16 2.00
N ARG A 145 1.73 20.77 1.09
CA ARG A 145 2.92 21.57 1.44
C ARG A 145 2.58 22.80 2.30
N GLU A 146 1.38 23.34 2.20
CA GLU A 146 0.97 24.53 2.96
C GLU A 146 0.48 24.20 4.38
N ILE A 147 0.38 22.91 4.74
CA ILE A 147 0.07 22.49 6.10
C ILE A 147 1.19 22.98 7.02
N VAL A 148 0.82 23.61 8.13
CA VAL A 148 1.78 24.10 9.14
C VAL A 148 1.51 23.43 10.49
N VAL A 149 2.48 23.52 11.41
CA VAL A 149 2.43 22.81 12.71
C VAL A 149 1.17 23.13 13.51
N LYS A 150 0.63 24.35 13.40
CA LYS A 150 -0.62 24.74 14.08
C LYS A 150 -1.85 23.98 13.57
N ASP A 151 -1.85 23.54 12.31
CA ASP A 151 -2.97 22.85 11.67
C ASP A 151 -3.06 21.38 12.12
N ILE A 152 -1.93 20.79 12.52
CA ILE A 152 -1.85 19.41 13.00
C ILE A 152 -2.44 19.31 14.41
N LEU A 153 -3.33 18.35 14.63
CA LEU A 153 -3.88 18.02 15.94
C LEU A 153 -3.26 16.71 16.46
N PRO A 154 -3.08 16.57 17.78
CA PRO A 154 -2.67 15.29 18.35
C PRO A 154 -3.79 14.26 18.16
N PHE A 155 -3.42 12.98 18.06
CA PHE A 155 -4.40 11.90 18.07
C PHE A 155 -4.91 11.75 19.51
N SER A 156 -6.21 11.98 19.71
CA SER A 156 -6.83 11.96 21.05
C SER A 156 -7.68 10.72 21.25
N ARG A 157 -7.68 10.18 22.48
CA ARG A 157 -8.61 9.12 22.90
C ARG A 157 -9.93 9.68 23.43
N PHE A 158 -9.95 10.96 23.80
CA PHE A 158 -11.06 11.58 24.51
C PHE A 158 -12.13 12.14 23.59
N HIS A 159 -11.76 12.51 22.36
CA HIS A 159 -12.66 13.14 21.41
C HIS A 159 -12.60 12.41 20.07
N PRO A 160 -13.75 12.22 19.39
CA PRO A 160 -13.78 11.73 18.03
C PRO A 160 -12.99 12.65 17.08
N PHE A 161 -12.28 12.08 16.11
CA PHE A 161 -11.54 12.84 15.12
C PHE A 161 -11.49 12.13 13.75
N SER A 162 -11.18 12.91 12.71
CA SER A 162 -10.95 12.38 11.36
C SER A 162 -9.46 12.30 11.06
N VAL A 163 -9.09 11.38 10.18
CA VAL A 163 -7.71 11.21 9.70
C VAL A 163 -7.65 11.56 8.23
N TYR A 164 -6.74 12.46 7.86
CA TYR A 164 -6.38 12.76 6.47
C TYR A 164 -5.15 11.94 6.07
N ILE A 165 -5.29 11.08 5.07
CA ILE A 165 -4.20 10.35 4.44
C ILE A 165 -3.67 11.24 3.32
N ASP A 166 -2.48 11.81 3.55
CA ASP A 166 -1.83 12.79 2.67
C ASP A 166 -1.09 12.06 1.54
N VAL A 167 -0.15 11.18 1.89
CA VAL A 167 0.64 10.45 0.90
C VAL A 167 0.63 8.95 1.17
N ILE A 168 0.50 8.18 0.10
CA ILE A 168 1.01 6.81 0.01
C ILE A 168 1.94 6.78 -1.20
N ALA A 169 3.22 6.54 -0.97
CA ALA A 169 4.22 6.55 -2.03
C ALA A 169 5.15 5.35 -1.91
N VAL A 170 5.57 4.82 -3.06
CA VAL A 170 6.61 3.82 -3.19
C VAL A 170 7.59 4.34 -4.23
N ASP A 171 8.89 4.10 -4.03
CA ASP A 171 9.94 4.62 -4.90
C ASP A 171 9.62 4.29 -6.38
N PRO A 172 9.43 5.33 -7.23
CA PRO A 172 9.03 5.12 -8.61
C PRO A 172 10.14 4.47 -9.44
N ASN A 173 11.39 4.45 -8.96
CA ASN A 173 12.50 3.77 -9.64
C ASN A 173 12.45 2.24 -9.48
N LEU A 174 11.62 1.71 -8.57
CA LEU A 174 11.45 0.27 -8.42
C LEU A 174 10.64 -0.33 -9.58
N PRO A 175 10.88 -1.61 -9.94
CA PRO A 175 10.06 -2.31 -10.93
C PRO A 175 8.57 -2.29 -10.55
N HIS A 176 7.68 -2.13 -11.53
CA HIS A 176 6.23 -1.99 -11.30
C HIS A 176 5.62 -3.08 -10.40
N HIS A 177 6.01 -4.34 -10.59
CA HIS A 177 5.52 -5.45 -9.76
C HIS A 177 5.98 -5.35 -8.29
N VAL A 178 7.20 -4.86 -8.06
CA VAL A 178 7.72 -4.57 -6.71
C VAL A 178 6.97 -3.40 -6.09
N ARG A 179 6.70 -2.33 -6.86
CA ARG A 179 5.92 -1.19 -6.38
C ARG A 179 4.52 -1.61 -5.91
N ASN A 180 3.86 -2.47 -6.67
CA ASN A 180 2.55 -3.01 -6.32
C ASN A 180 2.61 -3.86 -5.04
N LEU A 181 3.63 -4.71 -4.91
CA LEU A 181 3.84 -5.50 -3.70
C LEU A 181 4.03 -4.59 -2.48
N TYR A 182 4.95 -3.63 -2.55
CA TYR A 182 5.26 -2.73 -1.44
C TYR A 182 4.10 -1.80 -1.08
N SER A 183 3.35 -1.31 -2.08
CA SER A 183 2.11 -0.55 -1.84
C SER A 183 1.09 -1.39 -1.08
N GLY A 184 0.94 -2.67 -1.47
CA GLY A 184 0.08 -3.62 -0.77
C GLY A 184 0.51 -3.87 0.68
N ILE A 185 1.82 -3.98 0.93
CA ILE A 185 2.38 -4.13 2.28
C ILE A 185 2.13 -2.86 3.12
N ILE A 186 2.38 -1.66 2.58
CA ILE A 186 2.13 -0.39 3.27
C ILE A 186 0.65 -0.30 3.66
N LEU A 187 -0.27 -0.53 2.72
CA LEU A 187 -1.71 -0.49 2.98
C LEU A 187 -2.12 -1.49 4.06
N TYR A 188 -1.64 -2.73 3.95
CA TYR A 188 -1.94 -3.77 4.93
C TYR A 188 -1.45 -3.40 6.34
N ARG A 189 -0.20 -2.92 6.46
CA ARG A 189 0.38 -2.53 7.74
C ARG A 189 -0.26 -1.26 8.30
N PHE A 190 -0.64 -0.33 7.44
CA PHE A 190 -1.41 0.86 7.82
C PHE A 190 -2.78 0.48 8.40
N MET A 191 -3.50 -0.46 7.80
CA MET A 191 -4.74 -0.98 8.37
C MET A 191 -4.51 -1.62 9.74
N ASP A 192 -3.42 -2.36 9.93
CA ASP A 192 -3.06 -2.90 11.24
C ASP A 192 -2.81 -1.77 12.27
N VAL A 193 -2.16 -0.66 11.88
CA VAL A 193 -2.00 0.55 12.73
C VAL A 193 -3.35 1.16 13.09
N LEU A 194 -4.24 1.38 12.12
CA LEU A 194 -5.59 1.92 12.37
C LEU A 194 -6.38 1.03 13.33
N MET A 195 -6.37 -0.28 13.11
CA MET A 195 -7.05 -1.24 13.97
C MET A 195 -6.47 -1.24 15.38
N HIS A 196 -5.14 -1.11 15.52
CA HIS A 196 -4.49 -0.98 16.81
C HIS A 196 -4.92 0.31 17.53
N LEU A 197 -4.96 1.45 16.85
CA LEU A 197 -5.46 2.71 17.42
C LEU A 197 -6.90 2.54 17.90
N ILE A 198 -7.80 2.02 17.06
CA ILE A 198 -9.20 1.80 17.43
C ILE A 198 -9.31 0.85 18.65
N SER A 199 -8.57 -0.25 18.68
CA SER A 199 -8.59 -1.17 19.83
C SER A 199 -8.03 -0.58 21.13
N ASN A 200 -7.23 0.49 21.03
CA ASN A 200 -6.68 1.23 22.17
C ASN A 200 -7.51 2.46 22.56
N GLY A 201 -8.75 2.56 22.07
CA GLY A 201 -9.71 3.60 22.47
C GLY A 201 -9.58 4.92 21.72
N TYR A 202 -8.85 4.96 20.59
CA TYR A 202 -8.91 6.13 19.71
C TYR A 202 -10.21 6.13 18.92
N GLN A 203 -10.90 7.27 18.91
CA GLN A 203 -12.23 7.43 18.31
C GLN A 203 -12.12 8.00 16.88
N ILE A 204 -11.55 7.23 15.96
CA ILE A 204 -11.39 7.66 14.56
C ILE A 204 -12.73 7.47 13.84
N THR A 205 -13.32 8.56 13.33
CA THR A 205 -14.66 8.52 12.72
C THR A 205 -14.63 8.38 11.20
N THR A 206 -13.68 9.05 10.55
CA THR A 206 -13.61 9.10 9.08
C THR A 206 -12.16 9.17 8.62
N LEU A 207 -11.84 8.45 7.56
CA LEU A 207 -10.61 8.65 6.79
C LEU A 207 -10.92 9.52 5.58
N TYR A 208 -10.09 10.51 5.30
CA TYR A 208 -10.16 11.35 4.12
C TYR A 208 -8.88 11.24 3.32
N THR A 209 -8.96 11.44 2.02
CA THR A 209 -7.78 11.56 1.15
C THR A 209 -8.18 12.28 -0.14
N VAL A 210 -7.18 12.67 -0.92
CA VAL A 210 -7.36 13.19 -2.27
C VAL A 210 -6.50 12.38 -3.23
N THR A 211 -6.94 12.26 -4.47
CA THR A 211 -6.16 11.61 -5.53
C THR A 211 -6.06 12.52 -6.74
N THR A 212 -4.91 12.49 -7.40
CA THR A 212 -4.65 13.20 -8.68
C THR A 212 -4.20 12.25 -9.78
N THR A 213 -4.09 10.95 -9.48
CA THR A 213 -3.64 9.91 -10.40
C THR A 213 -4.70 8.83 -10.55
N VAL A 214 -4.72 8.17 -11.71
CA VAL A 214 -5.62 7.05 -12.02
C VAL A 214 -5.31 5.86 -11.11
N GLU A 215 -4.05 5.62 -10.77
CA GLU A 215 -3.61 4.59 -9.84
C GLU A 215 -4.14 4.84 -8.44
N GLY A 216 -4.03 6.08 -7.95
CA GLY A 216 -4.55 6.51 -6.65
C GLY A 216 -6.07 6.36 -6.58
N ASP A 217 -6.79 6.84 -7.60
CA ASP A 217 -8.24 6.70 -7.73
C ASP A 217 -8.68 5.22 -7.67
N ASN A 218 -8.06 4.37 -8.49
CA ASN A 218 -8.34 2.94 -8.49
C ASN A 218 -8.04 2.28 -7.14
N MET A 219 -6.99 2.71 -6.45
CA MET A 219 -6.61 2.19 -5.14
C MET A 219 -7.66 2.52 -4.09
N VAL A 220 -8.04 3.80 -3.94
CA VAL A 220 -8.99 4.22 -2.89
C VAL A 220 -10.39 3.65 -3.13
N ARG A 221 -10.84 3.53 -4.39
CA ARG A 221 -12.10 2.86 -4.74
C ARG A 221 -12.11 1.38 -4.37
N LYS A 222 -11.00 0.66 -4.60
CA LYS A 222 -10.88 -0.75 -4.21
C LYS A 222 -10.87 -0.94 -2.69
N LEU A 223 -10.31 0.02 -1.96
CA LEU A 223 -10.40 0.06 -0.49
C LEU A 223 -11.81 0.41 -0.01
N GLY A 224 -12.61 1.00 -0.89
CA GLY A 224 -14.01 1.27 -0.67
C GLY A 224 -14.30 2.65 -0.13
N PHE A 225 -13.42 3.61 -0.41
CA PHE A 225 -13.70 5.02 -0.19
C PHE A 225 -14.83 5.47 -1.13
N GLU A 226 -15.65 6.37 -0.61
CA GLU A 226 -16.71 7.05 -1.34
C GLU A 226 -16.15 8.35 -1.93
N LEU A 227 -16.43 8.59 -3.21
CA LEU A 227 -16.12 9.86 -3.86
C LEU A 227 -17.01 10.96 -3.27
N LEU A 228 -16.40 12.08 -2.89
CA LEU A 228 -17.10 13.30 -2.53
C LEU A 228 -17.33 14.12 -3.82
N GLU A 229 -18.40 13.80 -4.56
CA GLU A 229 -18.72 14.45 -5.83
C GLU A 229 -18.80 15.96 -5.69
N GLY A 230 -18.13 16.68 -6.60
CA GLY A 230 -18.09 18.15 -6.61
C GLY A 230 -17.38 18.79 -5.42
N LYS A 231 -16.77 18.01 -4.50
CA LYS A 231 -16.11 18.57 -3.32
C LYS A 231 -14.84 19.33 -3.68
N SER A 232 -13.99 18.76 -4.54
CA SER A 232 -12.77 19.42 -4.99
C SER A 232 -13.04 20.32 -6.18
N LEU A 233 -12.57 21.57 -6.10
CA LEU A 233 -12.62 22.57 -7.17
C LEU A 233 -11.34 22.55 -8.02
N ALA A 234 -10.29 21.87 -7.55
CA ALA A 234 -9.03 21.75 -8.26
C ALA A 234 -9.16 20.74 -9.43
N PRO A 235 -8.87 21.13 -10.68
CA PRO A 235 -8.99 20.25 -11.84
C PRO A 235 -8.17 18.95 -11.68
N GLY A 236 -8.81 17.80 -11.92
CA GLY A 236 -8.16 16.49 -11.83
C GLY A 236 -7.88 15.98 -10.42
N ARG A 237 -8.25 16.72 -9.37
CA ARG A 237 -8.16 16.30 -7.97
C ARG A 237 -9.51 15.76 -7.51
N LEU A 238 -9.54 14.56 -6.95
CA LEU A 238 -10.75 13.90 -6.47
C LEU A 238 -10.65 13.71 -4.95
N ALA A 239 -11.65 14.16 -4.21
CA ALA A 239 -11.71 14.02 -2.76
C ALA A 239 -12.51 12.78 -2.37
N TYR A 240 -12.02 12.04 -1.38
CA TYR A 240 -12.57 10.76 -0.95
C TYR A 240 -12.79 10.73 0.55
N ARG A 241 -13.82 9.98 0.99
CA ARG A 241 -14.04 9.65 2.40
C ARG A 241 -14.23 8.16 2.63
N PHE A 242 -13.91 7.67 3.82
CA PHE A 242 -14.23 6.34 4.29
C PHE A 242 -14.70 6.43 5.75
N VAL A 243 -15.96 6.14 6.00
CA VAL A 243 -16.54 6.19 7.35
C VAL A 243 -16.10 4.96 8.15
N LEU A 244 -15.63 5.16 9.38
CA LEU A 244 -15.18 4.13 10.31
C LEU A 244 -16.24 3.80 11.36
N ASP A 245 -17.46 3.53 10.90
CA ASP A 245 -18.50 2.93 11.71
C ASP A 245 -18.29 1.41 11.86
N GLU A 246 -19.24 0.68 12.46
CA GLU A 246 -19.16 -0.78 12.60
C GLU A 246 -18.93 -1.51 11.27
N THR A 247 -19.55 -1.03 10.20
CA THR A 247 -19.44 -1.60 8.85
C THR A 247 -18.06 -1.32 8.25
N GLY A 248 -17.58 -0.08 8.36
CA GLY A 248 -16.24 0.33 7.92
C GLY A 248 -15.15 -0.44 8.65
N ILE A 249 -15.26 -0.59 9.97
CA ILE A 249 -14.32 -1.36 10.79
C ILE A 249 -14.33 -2.84 10.38
N LYS A 250 -15.50 -3.44 10.16
CA LYS A 250 -15.61 -4.82 9.67
C LYS A 250 -14.91 -4.97 8.32
N LYS A 251 -15.11 -4.03 7.40
CA LYS A 251 -14.49 -4.04 6.07
C LYS A 251 -12.96 -3.97 6.14
N ILE A 252 -12.41 -3.11 6.99
CA ILE A 252 -10.95 -3.03 7.23
C ILE A 252 -10.44 -4.35 7.81
N ARG A 253 -11.15 -4.92 8.78
CA ARG A 253 -10.80 -6.22 9.37
C ARG A 253 -10.78 -7.33 8.32
N ASP A 254 -11.78 -7.40 7.46
CA ASP A 254 -11.86 -8.38 6.38
C ASP A 254 -10.76 -8.19 5.32
N LEU A 255 -10.38 -6.94 5.03
CA LEU A 255 -9.24 -6.62 4.16
C LEU A 255 -7.91 -7.07 4.80
N SER A 256 -7.68 -6.74 6.07
CA SER A 256 -6.48 -7.15 6.83
C SER A 256 -6.38 -8.68 6.92
N GLN A 257 -7.49 -9.37 7.21
CA GLN A 257 -7.51 -10.85 7.26
C GLN A 257 -7.21 -11.49 5.91
N ARG A 258 -7.78 -10.97 4.82
CA ARG A 258 -7.49 -11.46 3.46
C ARG A 258 -6.02 -11.25 3.09
N ALA A 259 -5.46 -10.10 3.42
CA ALA A 259 -4.05 -9.81 3.21
C ALA A 259 -3.15 -10.76 4.03
N ARG A 260 -3.46 -11.00 5.33
CA ARG A 260 -2.77 -12.01 6.16
C ARG A 260 -2.84 -13.41 5.57
N ALA A 261 -4.01 -13.81 5.07
CA ALA A 261 -4.21 -15.12 4.47
C ALA A 261 -3.46 -15.25 3.14
N ALA A 262 -3.43 -14.19 2.32
CA ALA A 262 -2.66 -14.14 1.08
C ALA A 262 -1.16 -14.22 1.37
N SER A 263 -0.68 -13.47 2.36
CA SER A 263 0.68 -13.54 2.90
C SER A 263 1.00 -14.97 3.34
N ARG A 264 0.26 -15.56 4.30
CA ARG A 264 0.53 -16.94 4.76
C ARG A 264 0.48 -17.99 3.64
N LYS A 265 -0.39 -17.84 2.64
CA LYS A 265 -0.43 -18.70 1.44
C LYS A 265 0.66 -18.40 0.40
N ALA A 266 1.39 -17.31 0.53
CA ALA A 266 2.61 -17.09 -0.23
C ALA A 266 3.79 -17.79 0.48
N PHE A 267 3.72 -17.97 1.81
CA PHE A 267 4.82 -18.46 2.64
C PHE A 267 4.78 -19.96 3.03
N ASN A 268 3.62 -20.61 2.93
CA ASN A 268 3.42 -22.04 3.21
C ASN A 268 2.96 -22.77 1.95
#